data_AF-A0A9E5AXC7-F1
#
_entry.id   AF-A0A9E5AXC7-F1
#
_cell.length_a   1.000
_cell.length_b   1.000
_cell.length_c   1.000
_cell.angle_alpha   90.00
_cell.angle_beta   90.00
_cell.angle_gamma   90.00
#
_symmetry.space_group_name_H-M   'P 1'
#
loop_
_entity.id
_entity.type
_entity.pdbx_description
1 polymer ?
#
loop_
_entity_poly.entity_id
_entity_poly.type
_entity_poly.pdbx_seq_one_letter_code
_entity_poly.pdbx_strand_id
1 'polypeptide(L)'
;MKLLFMAGLMGLAVSAVGATPAATPVDFARQIRPILADNCFTCHGPDEAARKANLRLDVREAAIKPAKSGAIAIVAGDAAKS
;
A
#
# COMPACT_ATOMS: atom_id res chain seq x y z
N MET A 1 24.76 65.24 -4.78
CA MET A 1 24.96 65.22 -6.25
C MET A 1 25.85 64.02 -6.58
N LYS A 2 25.35 62.79 -6.63
CA LYS A 2 24.67 62.12 -7.75
C LYS A 2 23.97 60.89 -7.10
N LEU A 3 22.65 60.80 -7.08
CA LEU A 3 21.83 60.16 -8.13
C LEU A 3 22.22 58.70 -8.36
N LEU A 4 21.34 57.78 -7.93
CA LEU A 4 20.67 56.74 -8.74
C LEU A 4 20.42 55.44 -7.97
N PHE A 5 19.19 55.34 -7.45
CA PHE A 5 18.28 54.20 -7.52
C PHE A 5 18.83 52.92 -8.18
N MET A 6 18.99 51.87 -7.38
CA MET A 6 18.91 50.49 -7.84
C MET A 6 17.95 49.74 -6.90
N ALA A 7 16.66 50.06 -7.04
CA ALA A 7 15.59 49.16 -6.66
C ALA A 7 15.64 47.98 -7.66
N GLY A 8 16.36 46.92 -7.29
CA GLY A 8 16.45 45.68 -8.06
C GLY A 8 15.60 44.60 -7.39
N LEU A 9 14.50 44.24 -8.07
CA LEU A 9 13.48 43.24 -7.72
C LEU A 9 13.95 42.12 -6.76
N MET A 10 13.40 42.13 -5.54
CA MET A 10 13.31 40.92 -4.72
C MET A 10 12.30 39.98 -5.40
N GLY A 11 12.80 39.10 -6.26
CA GLY A 11 12.00 38.09 -6.95
C GLY A 11 11.31 37.18 -5.94
N LEU A 12 9.99 37.33 -5.82
CA LEU A 12 9.16 36.43 -5.03
C LEU A 12 9.14 35.07 -5.73
N ALA A 13 9.98 34.16 -5.28
CA ALA A 13 9.94 32.76 -5.68
C ALA A 13 8.62 32.17 -5.17
N VAL A 14 7.62 32.07 -6.05
CA VAL A 14 6.39 31.35 -5.78
C VAL A 14 6.75 29.87 -5.78
N SER A 15 7.00 29.31 -4.60
CA SER A 15 7.11 27.87 -4.40
C SER A 15 5.78 27.23 -4.78
N ALA A 16 5.73 26.60 -5.95
CA ALA A 16 4.64 25.74 -6.32
C ALA A 16 4.61 24.57 -5.32
N VAL A 17 3.70 24.62 -4.36
CA VAL A 17 3.34 23.46 -3.54
C VAL A 17 2.77 22.43 -4.50
N GLY A 18 3.59 21.44 -4.86
CA GLY A 18 3.16 20.32 -5.69
C GLY A 18 2.04 19.59 -4.98
N ALA A 19 0.82 19.70 -5.50
CA ALA A 19 -0.28 18.87 -5.05
C ALA A 19 0.08 17.40 -5.34
N THR A 20 0.26 16.61 -4.29
CA THR A 20 0.43 15.16 -4.46
C THR A 20 -0.86 14.61 -5.05
N PRO A 21 -0.82 13.98 -6.24
CA PRO A 21 -2.01 13.36 -6.79
C PRO A 21 -2.50 12.30 -5.80
N ALA A 22 -3.80 12.29 -5.55
CA ALA A 22 -4.43 11.25 -4.75
C ALA A 22 -4.09 9.89 -5.37
N ALA A 23 -3.54 8.98 -4.55
CA ALA A 23 -3.18 7.65 -5.01
C ALA A 23 -4.40 6.96 -5.60
N THR A 24 -4.27 6.42 -6.81
CA THR A 24 -5.34 5.64 -7.42
C THR A 24 -5.64 4.42 -6.54
N PRO A 25 -6.92 4.09 -6.28
CA PRO A 25 -7.27 2.92 -5.52
C PRO A 25 -6.64 1.65 -6.11
N VAL A 26 -6.09 0.81 -5.23
CA VAL A 26 -5.54 -0.49 -5.61
C VAL A 26 -6.68 -1.41 -6.05
N ASP A 27 -6.55 -1.96 -7.25
CA ASP A 27 -7.46 -3.00 -7.73
C ASP A 27 -6.93 -4.38 -7.33
N PHE A 28 -7.54 -4.97 -6.30
CA PHE A 28 -7.09 -6.26 -5.77
C PHE A 28 -7.03 -7.36 -6.85
N ALA A 29 -8.04 -7.44 -7.71
CA ALA A 29 -8.15 -8.52 -8.68
C ALA A 29 -7.06 -8.44 -9.76
N ARG A 30 -6.74 -7.21 -10.21
CA ARG A 30 -5.73 -6.99 -11.24
C ARG A 30 -4.31 -6.88 -10.71
N GLN A 31 -4.11 -6.32 -9.52
CA GLN A 31 -2.79 -5.95 -9.01
C GLN A 31 -2.27 -6.89 -7.92
N ILE A 32 -3.14 -7.43 -7.06
CA ILE A 32 -2.70 -8.18 -5.87
C ILE A 32 -2.90 -9.69 -6.05
N ARG A 33 -4.05 -10.10 -6.57
CA ARG A 33 -4.39 -11.51 -6.74
C ARG A 33 -3.36 -12.29 -7.57
N PRO A 34 -2.80 -11.77 -8.69
CA PRO A 34 -1.76 -12.49 -9.44
C PRO A 34 -0.50 -12.72 -8.61
N ILE A 35 -0.07 -11.71 -7.83
CA ILE A 35 1.10 -11.81 -6.96
C ILE A 35 0.91 -12.91 -5.92
N LEU A 36 -0.26 -12.96 -5.28
CA LEU A 36 -0.55 -14.00 -4.29
C LEU A 36 -0.73 -15.38 -4.92
N ALA A 37 -1.27 -15.46 -6.14
CA ALA A 37 -1.40 -16.71 -6.86
C ALA A 37 -0.03 -17.34 -7.17
N ASP A 38 0.90 -16.52 -7.65
CA ASP A 38 2.23 -16.97 -8.06
C ASP A 38 3.12 -17.35 -6.86
N ASN A 39 2.97 -16.65 -5.73
CA ASN A 39 3.92 -16.75 -4.63
C ASN A 39 3.36 -17.44 -3.37
N CYS A 40 2.05 -17.54 -3.22
CA CYS A 40 1.45 -17.91 -1.92
C CYS A 40 0.40 -19.03 -2.02
N PHE A 41 -0.48 -19.02 -3.02
CA PHE A 41 -1.64 -19.91 -3.05
C PHE A 41 -1.28 -21.39 -3.19
N THR A 42 -0.10 -21.75 -3.68
CA THR A 42 0.38 -23.14 -3.68
C THR A 42 0.41 -23.74 -2.27
N CYS A 43 0.77 -22.96 -1.25
CA CYS A 43 0.83 -23.43 0.15
C CYS A 43 -0.28 -22.86 1.04
N HIS A 44 -0.93 -21.77 0.65
CA HIS A 44 -1.90 -21.04 1.47
C HIS A 44 -3.17 -20.68 0.68
N GLY A 45 -3.52 -21.50 -0.30
CA GLY A 45 -4.68 -21.32 -1.18
C GLY A 45 -5.73 -22.43 -1.03
N PRO A 46 -6.51 -22.71 -2.08
CA PRO A 46 -7.70 -23.56 -1.99
C PRO A 46 -7.40 -25.05 -1.79
N ASP A 47 -6.24 -25.53 -2.23
CA ASP A 47 -5.85 -26.94 -2.09
C ASP A 47 -5.63 -27.30 -0.62
N GLU A 48 -6.48 -28.16 -0.07
CA GLU A 48 -6.42 -28.58 1.33
C GLU A 48 -5.20 -29.44 1.65
N ALA A 49 -4.76 -30.27 0.69
CA ALA A 49 -3.66 -31.20 0.90
C ALA A 49 -2.31 -30.46 0.98
N ALA A 50 -2.15 -29.40 0.19
CA ALA A 50 -0.97 -28.55 0.22
C ALA A 50 -1.00 -27.45 1.29
N ARG A 51 -2.16 -27.21 1.93
CA ARG A 51 -2.38 -26.04 2.79
C ARG A 51 -1.61 -26.13 4.11
N LYS A 52 -0.69 -25.19 4.30
CA LYS A 52 0.09 -25.02 5.53
C LYS A 52 -0.63 -24.12 6.53
N ALA A 53 -0.48 -24.44 7.82
CA ALA A 53 -1.03 -23.69 8.96
C ALA A 53 -2.54 -23.43 8.90
N ASN A 54 -3.27 -24.14 8.03
CA ASN A 54 -4.66 -23.89 7.69
C ASN A 54 -4.96 -22.43 7.27
N LEU A 55 -3.94 -21.71 6.76
CA LEU A 55 -4.06 -20.32 6.32
C LEU A 55 -4.59 -20.27 4.89
N ARG A 56 -5.56 -19.37 4.65
CA ARG A 56 -6.20 -19.13 3.36
C ARG A 56 -6.06 -17.66 2.98
N LEU A 57 -5.11 -17.37 2.09
CA LEU A 57 -4.88 -16.01 1.56
C LEU A 57 -5.74 -15.71 0.34
N ASP A 58 -6.34 -16.73 -0.27
CA ASP A 58 -7.26 -16.62 -1.41
C ASP A 58 -8.70 -16.23 -1.00
N VAL A 59 -9.03 -16.33 0.30
CA VAL A 59 -10.33 -15.97 0.86
C VAL A 59 -10.15 -14.82 1.86
N ARG A 60 -10.74 -13.67 1.55
CA ARG A 60 -10.58 -12.45 2.36
C ARG A 60 -10.95 -12.67 3.82
N GLU A 61 -12.11 -13.27 4.07
CA GLU A 61 -12.66 -13.49 5.40
C GLU A 61 -11.77 -14.39 6.26
N ALA A 62 -11.05 -15.32 5.62
CA ALA A 62 -10.11 -16.19 6.31
C ALA A 62 -8.76 -15.50 6.55
N ALA A 63 -8.27 -14.70 5.61
CA ALA A 63 -7.00 -14.00 5.72
C ALA A 63 -6.97 -12.95 6.85
N ILE A 64 -8.12 -12.36 7.17
CA ILE A 64 -8.26 -11.36 8.25
C ILE A 64 -8.68 -11.96 9.60
N LYS A 65 -8.90 -13.28 9.66
CA LYS A 65 -9.32 -13.95 10.90
C LYS A 65 -8.08 -14.31 11.74
N PRO A 66 -8.15 -14.20 13.08
CA PRO A 66 -7.09 -14.70 13.94
C PRO A 66 -6.89 -16.21 13.75
N ALA A 67 -5.63 -16.62 13.62
CA ALA A 67 -5.21 -18.00 13.73
C ALA A 67 -5.39 -18.51 15.17
N LYS A 68 -5.22 -19.82 15.37
CA LYS A 68 -5.26 -20.41 16.72
C LYS A 68 -4.20 -19.81 17.67
N SER A 69 -3.10 -19.28 17.13
CA SER A 69 -2.06 -18.57 17.88
C SER A 69 -2.43 -17.13 18.26
N GLY A 70 -3.57 -16.61 17.78
CA GLY A 70 -3.95 -15.20 17.92
C GLY A 70 -3.36 -14.27 16.86
N ALA A 71 -2.39 -14.73 16.06
CA ALA A 71 -1.83 -13.94 14.95
C ALA A 71 -2.86 -13.74 13.82
N ILE A 72 -2.85 -12.57 13.17
CA ILE A 72 -3.69 -12.24 12.03
C ILE A 72 -2.76 -12.03 10.83
N ALA A 73 -3.02 -12.68 9.70
CA ALA A 73 -2.15 -12.59 8.52
C ALA A 73 -2.31 -11.27 7.76
N ILE A 74 -3.50 -10.67 7.78
CA ILE A 74 -3.76 -9.36 7.17
C ILE A 74 -4.64 -8.53 8.11
N VAL A 75 -4.10 -7.40 8.58
CA VAL A 75 -4.84 -6.40 9.35
C VAL A 75 -5.34 -5.32 8.39
N ALA A 76 -6.65 -5.32 8.12
CA ALA A 76 -7.25 -4.39 7.16
C ALA A 76 -7.02 -2.92 7.57
N GLY A 77 -6.40 -2.15 6.66
CA GLY A 77 -6.08 -0.74 6.88
C GLY A 77 -4.77 -0.47 7.62
N ASP A 78 -4.05 -1.51 8.08
CA ASP A 78 -2.80 -1.36 8.81
C ASP A 78 -1.75 -2.37 8.32
N ALA A 79 -1.04 -2.01 7.24
CA ALA A 79 -0.01 -2.85 6.66
C ALA A 79 1.18 -3.09 7.61
N ALA A 80 1.41 -2.20 8.59
CA ALA A 80 2.51 -2.32 9.54
C ALA A 80 2.25 -3.39 10.62
N LYS A 81 0.98 -3.81 10.79
CA LYS A 81 0.57 -4.86 11.73
C LYS A 81 0.23 -6.19 11.04
N SER A 82 0.44 -6.28 9.73
CA SER A 82 0.20 -7.49 8.93
C SER A 82 1.50 -8.28 8.75
#